data_AF-A0ABD0R927-F1
#
_entry.id   AF-A0ABD0R927-F1
#
_cell.length_a   1.000
_cell.length_b   1.000
_cell.length_c   1.000
_cell.angle_alpha   90.00
_cell.angle_beta   90.00
_cell.angle_gamma   90.00
#
_symmetry.space_group_name_H-M   'P 1'
#
loop_
_entity.id
_entity.type
_entity.pdbx_description
1 polymer ?
#
loop_
_entity_poly.entity_id
_entity_poly.type
_entity_poly.pdbx_seq_one_letter_code
_entity_poly.pdbx_strand_id
1 'polypeptide(L)'
;EAPPDVVERVAGRLKDRHVIVINSPQLLQTNISDHQITQTVRECVHLSDPGPHVIVLLLKHEPCSAEDQERVEKRVYQHTMVLSTREPTETNDILQKIIQKCANRHFSLQTSSSPHDLLQTLEDIEKMNDRRHL
;
A
#
# COMPACT_ATOMS: atom_id res chain seq x y z
N GLU A 1 2.89 20.13 -10.57
CA GLU A 1 3.51 18.81 -10.38
C GLU A 1 4.39 18.91 -9.15
N ALA A 2 4.17 18.08 -8.13
CA ALA A 2 5.00 18.08 -6.93
C ALA A 2 6.34 17.37 -7.23
N PRO A 3 7.46 17.75 -6.59
CA PRO A 3 8.73 17.06 -6.77
C PRO A 3 8.61 15.57 -6.41
N PRO A 4 9.28 14.66 -7.13
CA PRO A 4 9.15 13.20 -6.96
C PRO A 4 9.63 12.64 -5.61
N ASP A 5 10.21 13.49 -4.74
CA ASP A 5 10.85 13.13 -3.49
C ASP A 5 10.07 13.57 -2.23
N VAL A 6 8.79 13.95 -2.39
CA VAL A 6 7.98 14.50 -1.30
C VAL A 6 6.88 13.53 -0.89
N VAL A 7 6.79 13.25 0.42
CA VAL A 7 5.65 12.57 1.01
C VAL A 7 4.42 13.47 0.93
N GLU A 8 3.37 13.01 0.28
CA GLU A 8 2.15 13.77 0.10
C GLU A 8 1.02 13.21 0.97
N ARG A 9 0.44 14.07 1.82
CA ARG A 9 -0.75 13.73 2.62
C ARG A 9 -1.98 14.39 2.01
N VAL A 10 -2.84 13.57 1.41
CA VAL A 10 -4.11 14.02 0.82
C VAL A 10 -5.26 13.56 1.69
N ALA A 11 -6.17 14.46 2.04
CA ALA A 11 -7.40 14.14 2.75
C ALA A 11 -8.60 14.39 1.84
N GLY A 12 -9.58 13.49 1.88
CA GLY A 12 -10.77 13.56 1.04
C GLY A 12 -11.97 12.87 1.69
N ARG A 13 -13.13 13.03 1.05
CA ARG A 13 -14.32 12.26 1.39
C ARG A 13 -14.59 11.23 0.31
N LEU A 14 -14.70 9.97 0.72
CA LEU A 14 -15.16 8.88 -0.14
C LEU A 14 -16.49 8.40 0.42
N LYS A 15 -17.59 8.77 -0.25
CA LYS A 15 -18.95 8.72 0.30
C LYS A 15 -19.03 9.48 1.65
N ASP A 16 -19.47 8.80 2.70
CA ASP A 16 -19.62 9.35 4.05
C ASP A 16 -18.37 9.20 4.92
N ARG A 17 -17.30 8.59 4.39
CA ARG A 17 -16.05 8.39 5.13
C ARG A 17 -15.02 9.45 4.81
N HIS A 18 -14.32 9.89 5.85
CA HIS A 18 -13.10 10.68 5.70
C HIS A 18 -11.92 9.74 5.45
N VAL A 19 -11.19 9.96 4.37
CA VAL A 19 -10.05 9.14 3.96
C VAL A 19 -8.82 10.03 3.89
N ILE A 20 -7.73 9.57 4.49
CA ILE A 20 -6.42 10.19 4.41
C ILE A 20 -5.51 9.21 3.68
N VAL A 21 -4.87 9.68 2.61
CA VAL A 21 -3.88 8.94 1.84
C VAL A 21 -2.53 9.60 2.06
N ILE A 22 -1.54 8.80 2.47
CA ILE A 22 -0.14 9.22 2.56
C ILE A 22 0.58 8.52 1.40
N ASN A 23 1.03 9.30 0.43
CA ASN A 23 1.73 8.82 -0.74
C ASN A 23 3.24 9.06 -0.57
N SER A 24 4.03 8.00 -0.63
CA SER A 24 5.49 8.03 -0.45
C SER A 24 6.18 7.27 -1.59
N PRO A 25 6.15 7.79 -2.83
CA PRO A 25 6.64 7.07 -4.01
C PRO A 25 8.16 6.81 -3.96
N GLN A 26 8.91 7.66 -3.26
CA GLN A 26 10.36 7.52 -3.08
C GLN A 26 10.80 6.22 -2.41
N LEU A 27 9.94 5.57 -1.61
CA LEU A 27 10.27 4.30 -0.94
C LEU A 27 10.45 3.13 -1.92
N LEU A 28 9.97 3.27 -3.16
CA LEU A 28 10.06 2.26 -4.20
C LEU A 28 11.19 2.53 -5.20
N GLN A 29 11.99 3.59 -4.99
CA GLN A 29 13.13 3.91 -5.85
C GLN A 29 14.32 3.02 -5.49
N THR A 30 15.01 2.48 -6.50
CA THR A 30 16.17 1.59 -6.30
C THR A 30 17.45 2.34 -5.88
N ASN A 31 17.49 3.66 -6.02
CA ASN A 31 18.65 4.52 -5.76
C ASN A 31 18.51 5.38 -4.48
N ILE A 32 17.64 4.99 -3.55
CA ILE A 32 17.44 5.67 -2.26
C ILE A 32 18.32 5.06 -1.17
N SER A 33 18.92 5.88 -0.32
CA SER A 33 19.74 5.41 0.81
C SER A 33 18.89 4.92 1.99
N ASP A 34 19.42 4.01 2.82
CA ASP A 34 18.75 3.53 4.03
C ASP A 34 18.37 4.67 5.01
N HIS A 35 19.18 5.73 5.04
CA HIS A 35 18.87 6.94 5.82
C HIS A 35 17.60 7.64 5.29
N GLN A 36 17.51 7.83 3.97
CA GLN A 36 16.33 8.44 3.34
C GLN A 36 15.08 7.57 3.48
N ILE A 37 15.23 6.24 3.41
CA ILE A 37 14.15 5.28 3.71
C ILE A 37 13.67 5.50 5.15
N THR A 38 14.59 5.47 6.11
CA THR A 38 14.26 5.63 7.53
C THR A 38 13.56 6.95 7.82
N GLN A 39 14.03 8.04 7.21
CA GLN A 39 13.43 9.36 7.37
C GLN A 39 12.01 9.41 6.79
N THR A 40 11.82 8.86 5.58
CA THR A 40 10.51 8.80 4.92
C THR A 40 9.52 7.95 5.72
N VAL A 41 9.95 6.80 6.24
CA VAL A 41 9.13 5.94 7.10
C VAL A 41 8.72 6.68 8.37
N ARG A 42 9.63 7.42 9.01
CA ARG A 42 9.31 8.24 10.19
C ARG A 42 8.28 9.32 9.88
N GLU A 43 8.41 9.97 8.73
CA GLU A 43 7.43 10.96 8.28
C GLU A 43 6.06 10.34 8.04
N CYS A 44 5.98 9.19 7.37
CA CYS A 44 4.74 8.45 7.20
C CYS A 44 4.09 8.04 8.54
N VAL A 45 4.88 7.59 9.51
CA VAL A 45 4.39 7.26 10.87
C VAL A 45 3.83 8.51 11.54
N HIS A 46 4.54 9.63 11.49
CA HIS A 46 4.07 10.88 12.09
C HIS A 46 2.77 11.40 11.44
N LEU A 47 2.67 11.33 10.12
CA LEU A 47 1.50 11.79 9.36
C LEU A 47 0.28 10.87 9.49
N SER A 48 0.48 9.64 9.99
CA SER A 48 -0.57 8.62 10.14
C SER A 48 -1.10 8.48 11.57
N ASP A 49 -0.61 9.24 12.55
CA ASP A 49 -1.04 9.17 13.95
C ASP A 49 -2.57 9.13 14.10
N PRO A 50 -3.15 8.16 14.85
CA PRO A 50 -2.51 7.19 15.75
C PRO A 50 -1.87 5.96 15.06
N GLY A 51 -2.02 5.82 13.75
CA GLY A 51 -1.46 4.77 12.91
C GLY A 51 -2.34 4.49 11.69
N PRO A 52 -1.78 3.91 10.61
CA PRO A 52 -2.57 3.57 9.42
C PRO A 52 -3.56 2.44 9.75
N HIS A 53 -4.80 2.57 9.24
CA HIS A 53 -5.80 1.51 9.29
C HIS A 53 -5.47 0.41 8.26
N VAL A 54 -4.99 0.83 7.09
CA VAL A 54 -4.64 -0.01 5.95
C VAL A 54 -3.41 0.57 5.27
N ILE A 55 -2.47 -0.29 4.88
CA ILE A 55 -1.30 0.02 4.05
C ILE A 55 -1.59 -0.51 2.65
N VAL A 56 -1.45 0.33 1.63
CA VAL A 56 -1.67 -0.10 0.24
C VAL A 56 -0.33 -0.20 -0.47
N LEU A 57 0.02 -1.40 -0.89
CA LEU A 57 1.19 -1.65 -1.72
C LEU A 57 0.78 -1.65 -3.19
N LEU A 58 1.14 -0.59 -3.91
CA LEU A 58 0.92 -0.48 -5.35
C LEU A 58 2.04 -1.21 -6.10
N LEU A 59 1.71 -2.34 -6.73
CA LEU A 59 2.66 -3.07 -7.58
C LEU A 59 2.43 -2.73 -9.05
N LYS A 60 3.44 -2.14 -9.68
CA LYS A 60 3.56 -2.10 -11.15
C LYS A 60 4.29 -3.36 -11.61
N HIS A 61 4.02 -3.80 -12.83
CA HIS A 61 4.46 -5.09 -13.38
C HIS A 61 5.99 -5.24 -13.61
N GLU A 62 6.81 -4.41 -12.97
CA GLU A 62 8.25 -4.55 -13.00
C GLU A 62 8.69 -5.63 -11.99
N PRO A 63 9.75 -6.39 -12.30
CA PRO A 63 10.18 -7.50 -11.46
C PRO A 63 10.59 -6.98 -10.08
N CYS A 64 9.81 -7.34 -9.07
CA CYS A 64 10.19 -7.15 -7.68
C CYS A 64 11.43 -8.01 -7.40
N SER A 65 12.46 -7.41 -6.83
CA SER A 65 13.66 -8.13 -6.45
C SER A 65 13.41 -8.99 -5.21
N ALA A 66 14.25 -10.00 -4.97
CA ALA A 66 14.17 -10.80 -3.75
C ALA A 66 14.38 -9.94 -2.47
N GLU A 67 15.09 -8.82 -2.59
CA GLU A 67 15.37 -7.88 -1.49
C GLU A 67 14.10 -7.11 -1.06
N ASP A 68 13.20 -6.79 -2.00
CA ASP A 68 11.90 -6.18 -1.70
C ASP A 68 11.02 -7.10 -0.82
N GLN A 69 11.28 -8.40 -0.89
CA GLN A 69 10.49 -9.44 -0.21
C GLN A 69 10.88 -9.67 1.25
N GLU A 70 12.08 -9.25 1.66
CA GLU A 70 12.64 -9.48 3.00
C GLU A 70 12.38 -8.31 3.97
N ARG A 71 12.16 -7.10 3.44
CA ARG A 71 12.07 -5.86 4.23
C ARG A 71 10.73 -5.58 4.92
N VAL A 72 9.73 -6.45 4.79
CA VAL A 72 8.39 -6.21 5.35
C VAL A 72 8.10 -7.19 6.50
N GLU A 73 7.85 -6.64 7.68
CA GLU A 73 7.57 -7.44 8.89
C GLU A 73 6.18 -8.12 8.83
N LYS A 74 6.06 -9.26 9.52
CA LYS A 74 4.84 -10.09 9.57
C LYS A 74 3.59 -9.34 10.06
N ARG A 75 3.77 -8.32 10.93
CA ARG A 75 2.67 -7.46 11.44
C ARG A 75 2.22 -6.41 10.43
N VAL A 76 3.13 -5.92 9.60
CA VAL A 76 2.84 -4.96 8.53
C VAL A 76 1.95 -5.63 7.49
N TYR A 77 2.27 -6.87 7.09
CA TYR A 77 1.46 -7.64 6.15
C TYR A 77 0.00 -7.86 6.60
N GLN A 78 -0.26 -7.91 7.91
CA GLN A 78 -1.62 -7.99 8.45
C GLN A 78 -2.43 -6.70 8.28
N HIS A 79 -1.81 -5.59 7.92
CA HIS A 79 -2.50 -4.34 7.60
C HIS A 79 -2.30 -3.96 6.12
N THR A 80 -1.59 -4.77 5.34
CA THR A 80 -1.29 -4.51 3.93
C THR A 80 -2.33 -5.12 2.99
N MET A 81 -2.73 -4.36 1.99
CA MET A 81 -3.39 -4.85 0.77
C MET A 81 -2.50 -4.60 -0.43
N VAL A 82 -2.51 -5.52 -1.38
CA VAL A 82 -1.87 -5.36 -2.68
C VAL A 82 -2.86 -4.72 -3.65
N LEU A 83 -2.48 -3.61 -4.28
CA LEU A 83 -3.23 -2.97 -5.35
C LEU A 83 -2.48 -3.18 -6.67
N SER A 84 -3.11 -3.81 -7.66
CA SER A 84 -2.55 -3.94 -9.01
C SER A 84 -3.36 -3.13 -10.01
N THR A 85 -2.73 -2.61 -11.06
CA THR A 85 -3.38 -1.78 -12.10
C THR A 85 -3.57 -2.52 -13.43
N ARG A 86 -3.17 -3.80 -13.50
CA ARG A 86 -3.34 -4.71 -14.65
C ARG A 86 -3.66 -6.12 -14.15
N GLU A 87 -4.31 -6.91 -14.99
CA GLU A 87 -4.54 -8.34 -14.73
C GLU A 87 -3.20 -9.09 -14.66
N PRO A 88 -3.03 -10.05 -13.74
CA PRO A 88 -1.80 -10.82 -13.63
C PRO A 88 -1.62 -11.67 -14.89
N THR A 89 -0.59 -11.38 -15.70
CA THR A 89 -0.12 -12.33 -16.72
C THR A 89 0.73 -13.42 -16.06
N GLU A 90 0.85 -14.57 -16.73
CA GLU A 90 1.40 -15.86 -16.23
C GLU A 90 2.80 -15.81 -15.58
N THR A 91 3.50 -14.69 -15.61
CA THR A 91 4.88 -14.51 -15.12
C THR A 91 4.99 -14.04 -13.66
N ASN A 92 3.91 -14.01 -12.89
CA ASN A 92 3.88 -13.28 -11.61
C ASN A 92 3.89 -14.14 -10.34
N ASP A 93 4.73 -15.17 -10.29
CA ASP A 93 4.96 -15.99 -9.08
C ASP A 93 5.37 -15.13 -7.87
N ILE A 94 6.12 -14.06 -8.11
CA ILE A 94 6.54 -13.10 -7.08
C ILE A 94 5.34 -12.34 -6.53
N LEU A 95 4.47 -11.82 -7.40
CA LEU A 95 3.23 -11.15 -6.98
C LEU A 95 2.29 -12.12 -6.25
N GLN A 96 2.16 -13.37 -6.70
CA GLN A 96 1.39 -14.38 -5.98
C GLN A 96 1.94 -14.61 -4.57
N LYS A 97 3.27 -14.70 -4.41
CA LYS A 97 3.91 -14.80 -3.09
C LYS A 97 3.65 -13.56 -2.23
N ILE A 98 3.69 -12.35 -2.79
CA ILE A 98 3.40 -11.11 -2.04
C ILE A 98 1.92 -11.07 -1.61
N ILE A 99 0.99 -11.39 -2.52
CA ILE A 99 -0.44 -11.48 -2.23
C ILE A 99 -0.68 -12.51 -1.11
N GLN A 100 -0.04 -13.67 -1.18
CA GLN A 100 -0.16 -14.72 -0.18
C GLN A 100 0.37 -14.26 1.20
N LYS A 101 1.49 -13.52 1.23
CA LYS A 101 2.01 -12.90 2.47
C LYS A 101 1.04 -11.88 3.05
N CYS A 102 0.32 -11.13 2.21
CA CYS A 102 -0.74 -10.17 2.59
C CYS A 102 -2.10 -10.83 2.87
N ALA A 103 -2.14 -12.11 3.27
CA ALA A 103 -3.37 -12.87 3.55
C ALA A 103 -4.38 -12.86 2.38
N ASN A 104 -3.89 -12.85 1.15
CA ASN A 104 -4.68 -12.78 -0.09
C ASN A 104 -5.54 -11.51 -0.23
N ARG A 105 -5.15 -10.42 0.45
CA ARG A 105 -5.78 -9.11 0.32
C ARG A 105 -5.25 -8.42 -0.93
N HIS A 106 -5.98 -8.56 -2.03
CA HIS A 106 -5.60 -8.01 -3.33
C HIS A 106 -6.81 -7.35 -3.99
N PHE A 107 -6.59 -6.18 -4.59
CA PHE A 107 -7.56 -5.50 -5.43
C PHE A 107 -6.94 -5.21 -6.80
N SER A 108 -7.64 -5.60 -7.87
CA SER A 108 -7.26 -5.27 -9.24
C SER A 108 -8.02 -4.03 -9.68
N LEU A 109 -7.31 -2.92 -9.83
CA LEU A 109 -7.83 -1.67 -10.35
C LEU A 109 -7.86 -1.74 -11.88
N GLN A 110 -9.04 -2.00 -12.42
CA GLN A 110 -9.34 -1.97 -13.85
C GLN A 110 -10.01 -0.66 -14.24
N THR A 111 -10.03 -0.34 -15.54
CA THR A 111 -10.75 0.84 -16.06
C THR A 111 -12.26 0.79 -15.81
N SER A 112 -12.81 -0.41 -15.57
CA SER A 112 -14.20 -0.66 -15.17
C SER A 112 -14.43 -0.65 -13.66
N SER A 113 -13.37 -0.61 -12.84
CA SER A 113 -13.50 -0.67 -11.39
C SER A 113 -14.13 0.60 -10.85
N SER A 114 -15.13 0.44 -9.99
CA SER A 114 -15.76 1.59 -9.35
C SER A 114 -15.00 1.99 -8.08
N PRO A 115 -14.98 3.28 -7.71
CA PRO A 115 -14.50 3.71 -6.39
C PRO A 115 -15.22 3.03 -5.22
N HIS A 116 -16.42 2.50 -5.46
CA HIS A 116 -17.21 1.75 -4.49
C HIS A 116 -16.54 0.42 -4.13
N ASP A 117 -16.02 -0.31 -5.10
CA ASP A 117 -15.42 -1.64 -4.89
C ASP A 117 -14.11 -1.54 -4.10
N LEU A 118 -13.31 -0.51 -4.40
CA LEU A 118 -12.11 -0.19 -3.64
C LEU A 118 -12.44 0.19 -2.19
N LEU A 119 -13.47 1.03 -1.99
CA LEU A 119 -13.92 1.40 -0.65
C LEU A 119 -14.39 0.16 0.12
N GLN A 120 -15.20 -0.70 -0.50
CA GLN A 120 -15.69 -1.92 0.16
C GLN A 120 -14.53 -2.81 0.62
N THR A 121 -13.52 -2.98 -0.23
CA THR A 121 -12.30 -3.75 0.10
C THR A 121 -11.55 -3.15 1.29
N LEU A 122 -11.39 -1.82 1.32
CA LEU A 122 -10.78 -1.11 2.46
C LEU A 122 -11.56 -1.35 3.76
N GLU A 123 -12.90 -1.27 3.71
CA GLU A 123 -13.75 -1.49 4.86
C GLU A 123 -13.67 -2.91 5.40
N ASP A 124 -13.59 -3.91 4.52
CA ASP A 124 -13.52 -5.31 4.91
C ASP A 124 -12.18 -5.63 5.57
N ILE A 125 -11.09 -5.03 5.08
CA ILE A 125 -9.78 -5.13 5.73
C ILE A 125 -9.79 -4.47 7.12
N GLU A 126 -10.38 -3.28 7.25
CA GLU A 126 -10.51 -2.61 8.54
C GLU A 126 -11.30 -3.46 9.55
N LYS A 127 -12.40 -4.09 9.11
CA LYS A 127 -13.18 -5.02 9.94
C LYS A 127 -12.35 -6.25 10.33
N MET A 128 -11.60 -6.83 9.39
CA MET A 128 -10.72 -7.98 9.68
C MET A 128 -9.61 -7.64 10.69
N ASN A 129 -9.24 -6.36 10.80
CA ASN A 129 -8.24 -5.89 11.77
C ASN A 129 -8.89 -5.40 13.08
N ASP A 130 -10.18 -5.69 13.33
CA ASP A 130 -10.95 -5.21 14.47
C ASP A 130 -10.94 -3.67 14.63
N ARG A 131 -10.80 -2.93 13.51
CA ARG A 131 -10.61 -1.48 13.46
C ARG A 131 -9.43 -0.96 14.29
N ARG A 132 -8.43 -1.81 14.52
CA ARG A 132 -7.18 -1.41 15.14
C ARG A 132 -6.27 -0.75 14.12
N HIS A 133 -5.56 0.27 14.59
CA HIS A 133 -4.43 0.85 13.89
C HIS A 133 -3.20 -0.02 14.10
N LEU A 134 -2.24 0.05 13.17
CA LEU A 134 -0.95 -0.64 13.29
C LEU A 134 -0.16 -0.17 14.54
#